data_AF-A0A2V6ER73-F1
#
_entry.id   AF-A0A2V6ER73-F1
#
_cell.length_a   1.000
_cell.length_b   1.000
_cell.length_c   1.000
_cell.angle_alpha   90.00
_cell.angle_beta   90.00
_cell.angle_gamma   90.00
#
_symmetry.space_group_name_H-M   'P 1'
#
loop_
_entity.id
_entity.type
_entity.pdbx_description
1 polymer ?
#
loop_
_entity_poly.entity_id
_entity_poly.type
_entity_poly.pdbx_seq_one_letter_code
_entity_poly.pdbx_strand_id
1 'polypeptide(L)' 'HDDAVREFAYGAESKIGTFSDALMAEAKKNDWTVISMKDDWKTIFAPENK' A
#
# COMPACT_ATOMS: atom_id res chain seq x y z
N HIS A 1 -0.59 2.28 -1.14
CA HIS A 1 0.74 1.79 -1.54
C HIS A 1 1.75 2.84 -1.11
N ASP A 2 2.89 2.44 -0.55
CA ASP A 2 3.89 3.36 0.03
C ASP A 2 5.29 3.24 -0.60
N ASP A 3 5.45 2.37 -1.60
CA ASP A 3 6.72 2.15 -2.28
C ASP A 3 6.75 2.84 -3.65
N ALA A 4 7.20 4.10 -3.70
CA ALA A 4 7.38 4.84 -4.94
C ALA A 4 8.59 4.42 -5.78
N VAL A 5 9.46 3.55 -5.25
CA VAL A 5 10.72 3.15 -5.90
C VAL A 5 10.52 1.88 -6.71
N ARG A 6 9.85 0.88 -6.11
CA ARG A 6 9.56 -0.40 -6.75
C ARG A 6 8.17 -0.44 -7.39
N GLU A 7 7.29 0.48 -7.02
CA GLU A 7 5.94 0.64 -7.58
C GLU A 7 5.46 2.10 -7.48
N PHE A 8 4.15 2.33 -7.44
CA PHE A 8 3.55 3.64 -7.24
C PHE A 8 3.22 3.87 -5.77
N ALA A 9 3.59 5.03 -5.22
CA ALA A 9 3.07 5.47 -3.93
C ALA A 9 1.78 6.28 -4.13
N TYR A 10 0.71 5.87 -3.46
CA TYR A 10 -0.57 6.56 -3.49
C TYR A 10 -1.37 6.29 -2.22
N GLY A 11 -2.12 7.32 -1.79
CA GLY A 11 -2.86 7.37 -0.53
C GLY A 11 -4.08 8.29 -0.60
N ALA A 12 -4.27 9.13 0.41
CA ALA A 12 -5.49 9.92 0.59
C ALA A 12 -5.78 10.92 -0.56
N GLU A 13 -4.74 11.46 -1.18
CA GLU A 13 -4.85 12.44 -2.28
C GLU A 13 -5.00 11.79 -3.67
N SER A 14 -4.89 10.46 -3.77
CA SER A 14 -5.01 9.79 -5.05
C SER A 14 -6.45 9.80 -5.53
N LYS A 15 -6.66 9.98 -6.84
CA LYS A 15 -7.99 9.85 -7.47
C LYS A 15 -8.36 8.40 -7.80
N ILE A 16 -7.36 7.51 -7.85
CA ILE A 16 -7.52 6.08 -8.14
C ILE A 16 -6.85 5.30 -7.01
N GLY A 17 -7.54 4.32 -6.43
CA GLY A 17 -6.99 3.56 -5.29
C GLY A 17 -6.82 4.40 -4.02
N THR A 18 -7.68 5.41 -3.81
CA THR A 18 -7.62 6.30 -2.65
C THR A 18 -7.68 5.52 -1.35
N PHE A 19 -6.66 5.70 -0.52
CA PHE A 19 -6.65 5.20 0.86
C PHE A 19 -6.69 6.40 1.81
N SER A 20 -7.89 6.72 2.32
CA SER A 20 -8.12 7.92 3.12
C SER A 20 -7.68 7.75 4.57
N ASP A 21 -7.44 8.87 5.25
CA ASP A 21 -7.12 8.88 6.69
C ASP A 21 -8.27 8.31 7.53
N ALA A 22 -9.52 8.50 7.09
CA ALA A 22 -10.70 7.93 7.73
C ALA A 22 -10.68 6.39 7.67
N LEU A 23 -10.29 5.81 6.53
CA LEU A 23 -10.14 4.37 6.38
C LEU A 23 -8.97 3.85 7.21
N MET A 24 -7.86 4.58 7.31
CA MET A 24 -6.75 4.22 8.22
C MET A 24 -7.20 4.21 9.69
N ALA A 25 -8.01 5.19 10.10
CA ALA A 25 -8.56 5.23 11.45
C ALA A 25 -9.52 4.06 11.72
N GLU A 26 -10.35 3.69 10.73
CA GLU A 26 -11.21 2.52 10.80
C GLU A 26 -10.41 1.21 10.90
N ALA A 27 -9.33 1.08 10.12
CA ALA A 27 -8.44 -0.07 10.19
C ALA A 27 -7.86 -0.24 11.60
N LYS A 28 -7.38 0.86 12.22
CA LYS A 28 -6.90 0.83 13.61
C LYS A 28 -7.99 0.45 14.61
N LYS A 29 -9.22 0.93 14.41
CA LYS A 29 -10.35 0.65 15.30
C LYS A 29 -10.78 -0.82 15.24
N ASN A 30 -10.65 -1.46 14.08
CA ASN A 30 -11.06 -2.84 13.85
C ASN A 30 -9.89 -3.83 13.88
N ASP A 31 -8.72 -3.42 14.38
CA ASP A 31 -7.50 -4.23 14.43
C ASP A 31 -7.09 -4.83 13.07
N TRP A 32 -7.39 -4.13 11.98
CA TRP A 32 -6.92 -4.52 10.65
C TRP A 32 -5.45 -4.19 10.51
N THR A 33 -4.66 -5.20 10.13
CA THR A 33 -3.26 -4.99 9.78
C THR A 33 -3.17 -4.31 8.42
N VAL A 34 -2.60 -3.11 8.41
CA VAL A 34 -2.31 -2.37 7.17
C VAL A 34 -0.86 -2.64 6.80
N ILE A 35 -0.64 -3.19 5.62
CA ILE A 35 0.66 -3.63 5.13
C ILE A 35 1.41 -2.47 4.46
N SER A 36 2.69 -2.33 4.78
CA SER A 36 3.65 -1.50 4.03
C SER A 36 4.24 -2.32 2.89
N MET A 37 4.03 -1.90 1.65
CA MET A 37 4.66 -2.58 0.50
C MET A 37 6.17 -2.39 0.53
N LYS A 38 6.62 -1.21 0.96
CA LYS A 38 8.03 -0.88 1.06
C LYS A 38 8.76 -1.77 2.07
N ASP A 39 8.20 -1.92 3.26
CA ASP A 39 8.91 -2.53 4.39
C ASP A 39 8.56 -4.02 4.57
N ASP A 40 7.34 -4.45 4.22
CA ASP A 40 6.89 -5.83 4.47
C ASP A 40 7.14 -6.76 3.29
N TRP A 41 7.19 -6.24 2.05
CA TRP A 41 7.30 -7.07 0.85
C TRP A 41 8.72 -7.13 0.32
N LYS A 42 9.24 -8.36 0.16
CA LYS A 42 10.56 -8.62 -0.44
C LYS A 42 10.56 -8.45 -1.97
N THR A 43 9.46 -8.82 -2.63
CA THR A 43 9.32 -8.81 -4.08
C THR A 43 7.95 -8.26 -4.46
N ILE A 44 7.92 -7.29 -5.40
CA ILE A 44 6.66 -6.68 -5.88
C ILE A 44 6.13 -7.39 -7.12
N PHE A 45 7.01 -7.67 -8.09
CA PHE A 45 6.65 -8.35 -9.34
C PHE A 45 7.35 -9.69 -9.43
N ALA A 46 6.66 -10.68 -10.01
CA ALA A 46 7.31 -11.94 -10.38
C ALA A 46 8.45 -11.67 -11.38
N PRO A 47 9.54 -12.45 -11.34
CA PRO A 47 10.58 -12.36 -12.35
C PRO A 47 10.00 -12.66 -13.74
N GLU A 48 10.53 -11.99 -14.77
CA GLU A 48 10.15 -12.30 -16.14
C GLU A 48 10.49 -13.75 -16.46
N ASN A 49 9.48 -14.53 -16.88
CA ASN A 49 9.71 -15.86 -17.42
C ASN A 49 10.41 -15.69 -18.77
N LYS A 50 11.61 -16.25 -18.90
CA LYS A 50 12.33 -16.35 -20.17
C LYS A 50 11.82 -17.51 -21.01
#